data_AF-A0A7W2IDH2-F1
#
_entry.id   AF-A0A7W2IDH2-F1
#
_cell.length_a   1.000
_cell.length_b   1.000
_cell.length_c   1.000
_cell.angle_alpha   90.00
_cell.angle_beta   90.00
_cell.angle_gamma   90.00
#
_symmetry.space_group_name_H-M   'P 1'
#
loop_
_entity.id
_entity.type
_entity.pdbx_description
1 polymer ?
#
loop_
_entity_poly.entity_id
_entity_poly.type
_entity_poly.pdbx_seq_one_letter_code
_entity_poly.pdbx_strand_id
1 'polypeptide(L)'
;MYAQMVETGLKQVRNLDDMSAEERAFQERIDAGVKIEAKDWMPDAYRKTLIRQISQHAHSEIVGQLPEGNWVTRAPTLKRKSILLAKIQDEAGHGLYLYSAAETLGVSRDELLAALHAGKAKYSSIFNYPTLSWADMGAIGWLVDGSAIINQIPLCRCSYGPYSRAMIRVCKEESFHARQGYDIMLALSRGTPEQKAMAQDALNRWWWPSLMMFGPSDAASVNSAQSAQWRIKLFSNDELRQRMVDQTVPQAEYLGLTIPDPDLKFNAETGHYEFGEIDWDEFHAVLKGNGPCNRERLATRVKAYEDGQWFRDALTAYADKHAPAKAAA
;
A
#
# COMPACT_ATOMS: atom_id res chain seq x y z
N MET A 1 -0.15 0.37 4.03
CA MET A 1 0.97 1.13 3.45
C MET A 1 0.94 2.57 3.95
N TYR A 2 1.97 2.96 4.68
CA TYR A 2 2.09 4.29 5.27
C TYR A 2 3.08 5.16 4.50
N ALA A 3 2.67 6.37 4.16
CA ALA A 3 3.57 7.41 3.69
C ALA A 3 3.05 8.78 4.15
N GLN A 4 3.86 9.56 4.88
CA GLN A 4 3.45 10.88 5.35
C GLN A 4 4.40 12.00 4.98
N MET A 5 3.79 13.08 4.47
CA MET A 5 3.88 14.45 4.98
C MET A 5 2.74 15.28 4.35
N VAL A 6 1.61 15.43 5.05
CA VAL A 6 0.64 16.52 4.82
C VAL A 6 0.06 16.91 6.17
N GLU A 7 0.16 18.19 6.52
CA GLU A 7 -0.60 18.79 7.61
C GLU A 7 -2.08 18.81 7.20
N THR A 8 -2.93 18.10 7.93
CA THR A 8 -4.39 18.11 7.72
C THR A 8 -5.04 19.43 8.16
N GLY A 9 -4.24 20.39 8.63
CA GLY A 9 -4.69 21.67 9.19
C GLY A 9 -5.28 21.57 10.59
N LEU A 10 -5.49 20.35 11.12
CA LEU A 10 -6.07 20.10 12.44
C LEU A 10 -4.97 19.58 13.37
N LYS A 11 -4.57 20.42 14.34
CA LYS A 11 -3.57 20.05 15.37
C LYS A 11 -4.17 19.28 16.55
N GLN A 12 -5.50 19.28 16.67
CA GLN A 12 -6.24 18.60 17.74
C GLN A 12 -7.58 18.08 17.21
N VAL A 13 -8.01 16.93 17.76
CA VAL A 13 -9.33 16.34 17.54
C VAL A 13 -10.38 17.27 18.16
N ARG A 14 -11.33 17.77 17.37
CA ARG A 14 -12.39 18.67 17.87
C ARG A 14 -13.50 17.85 18.53
N ASN A 15 -14.06 18.38 19.63
CA ASN A 15 -15.29 17.84 20.21
C ASN A 15 -16.51 18.31 19.41
N LEU A 16 -17.63 17.59 19.53
CA LEU A 16 -18.88 17.95 18.83
C LEU A 16 -19.35 19.37 19.14
N ASP A 17 -19.09 19.86 20.36
CA ASP A 17 -19.46 21.20 20.80
C ASP A 17 -18.66 22.32 20.14
N ASP A 18 -17.47 22.00 19.65
CA ASP A 18 -16.64 22.94 18.91
C ASP A 18 -16.95 22.91 17.42
N MET A 19 -17.70 21.93 16.90
CA MET A 19 -17.99 21.75 15.47
C MET A 19 -19.12 22.65 14.99
N SER A 20 -19.02 23.10 13.74
CA SER A 20 -20.17 23.70 13.03
C SER A 20 -21.32 22.70 12.89
N ALA A 21 -22.53 23.17 12.59
CA ALA A 21 -23.70 22.30 12.41
C ALA A 21 -23.49 21.23 11.32
N GLU A 22 -22.80 21.59 10.22
CA GLU A 22 -22.47 20.67 9.13
C GLU A 22 -21.42 19.63 9.56
N GLU A 23 -20.37 20.05 10.26
CA GLU A 23 -19.34 19.16 10.82
C GLU A 23 -19.93 18.18 11.84
N ARG A 24 -20.85 18.65 12.69
CA ARG A 24 -21.56 17.81 13.68
C ARG A 24 -22.43 16.76 12.98
N ALA A 25 -23.25 17.17 12.00
CA ALA A 25 -24.09 16.24 11.25
C ALA A 25 -23.25 15.19 10.49
N PHE A 26 -22.09 15.59 9.97
CA PHE A 26 -21.12 14.67 9.39
C PHE A 26 -20.57 13.68 10.42
N GLN A 27 -20.12 14.15 11.59
CA GLN A 27 -19.56 13.27 12.62
C GLN A 27 -20.62 12.30 13.18
N GLU A 28 -21.86 12.75 13.37
CA GLU A 28 -22.98 11.89 13.78
C GLU A 28 -23.25 10.78 12.77
N ARG A 29 -23.16 11.06 11.45
CA ARG A 29 -23.24 10.03 10.40
C ARG A 29 -22.10 9.01 10.53
N ILE A 30 -20.87 9.48 10.74
CA ILE A 30 -19.69 8.62 10.94
C ILE A 30 -19.91 7.70 12.14
N ASP A 31 -20.36 8.25 13.27
CA ASP A 31 -20.56 7.54 14.53
C ASP A 31 -21.67 6.49 14.43
N ALA A 32 -22.75 6.81 13.70
CA ALA A 32 -23.82 5.88 13.31
C ALA A 32 -23.39 4.80 12.29
N GLY A 33 -22.15 4.86 11.78
CA GLY A 33 -21.63 3.89 10.82
C GLY A 33 -22.12 4.09 9.39
N VAL A 34 -22.73 5.24 9.10
CA VAL A 34 -23.18 5.61 7.75
C VAL A 34 -21.96 5.94 6.89
N LYS A 35 -21.90 5.33 5.70
CA LYS A 35 -20.84 5.62 4.73
C LYS A 35 -21.04 6.99 4.11
N ILE A 36 -19.94 7.70 3.91
CA ILE A 36 -19.89 8.98 3.19
C ILE A 36 -19.70 8.68 1.71
N GLU A 37 -20.55 9.25 0.86
CA GLU A 37 -20.54 9.09 -0.58
C GLU A 37 -20.05 10.36 -1.29
N ALA A 38 -19.76 10.24 -2.60
CA ALA A 38 -19.11 11.31 -3.37
C ALA A 38 -19.85 12.65 -3.37
N LYS A 39 -21.19 12.63 -3.31
CA LYS A 39 -22.06 13.80 -3.32
C LYS A 39 -22.39 14.34 -1.93
N ASP A 40 -22.01 13.62 -0.87
CA ASP A 40 -22.23 14.08 0.48
C ASP A 40 -21.32 15.28 0.80
N TRP A 41 -21.83 16.18 1.61
CA TRP A 41 -20.98 17.16 2.27
C TRP A 41 -19.98 16.44 3.20
N MET A 42 -18.75 16.90 3.21
CA MET A 42 -17.69 16.40 4.09
C MET A 42 -16.68 17.51 4.38
N PRO A 43 -16.02 17.51 5.55
CA PRO A 43 -14.99 18.49 5.86
C PRO A 43 -13.86 18.48 4.83
N ASP A 44 -13.33 19.65 4.48
CA ASP A 44 -12.22 19.76 3.52
C ASP A 44 -10.97 18.99 3.98
N ALA A 45 -10.71 18.98 5.28
CA ALA A 45 -9.61 18.21 5.86
C ALA A 45 -9.82 16.70 5.71
N TYR A 46 -11.06 16.21 5.82
CA TYR A 46 -11.43 14.81 5.55
C TYR A 46 -11.18 14.46 4.07
N ARG A 47 -11.68 15.31 3.15
CA ARG A 47 -11.48 15.17 1.71
C ARG A 47 -9.99 15.12 1.34
N LYS A 48 -9.20 16.08 1.80
CA LYS A 48 -7.74 16.15 1.55
C LYS A 48 -7.00 14.94 2.13
N THR A 49 -7.37 14.49 3.33
CA THR A 49 -6.78 13.29 3.96
C THR A 49 -7.02 12.05 3.12
N LEU A 50 -8.25 11.87 2.63
CA LEU A 50 -8.60 10.73 1.77
C LEU A 50 -7.94 10.83 0.39
N ILE A 51 -7.94 11.99 -0.26
CA ILE A 51 -7.22 12.18 -1.54
C ILE A 51 -5.76 11.74 -1.37
N ARG A 52 -5.09 12.21 -0.31
CA ARG A 52 -3.71 11.81 -0.02
C ARG A 52 -3.59 10.30 0.19
N GLN A 53 -4.40 9.72 1.07
CA GLN A 53 -4.26 8.32 1.41
C GLN A 53 -4.57 7.39 0.23
N ILE A 54 -5.66 7.64 -0.50
CA ILE A 54 -6.10 6.82 -1.63
C ILE A 54 -5.14 7.00 -2.81
N SER A 55 -4.66 8.22 -3.08
CA SER A 55 -3.66 8.44 -4.15
C SER A 55 -2.34 7.75 -3.84
N GLN A 56 -1.82 7.86 -2.61
CA GLN A 56 -0.60 7.16 -2.20
C GLN A 56 -0.78 5.64 -2.25
N HIS A 57 -1.98 5.14 -1.97
CA HIS A 57 -2.32 3.73 -2.17
C HIS A 57 -2.24 3.36 -3.66
N ALA A 58 -2.90 4.11 -4.54
CA ALA A 58 -2.85 3.91 -5.99
C ALA A 58 -1.41 3.99 -6.55
N HIS A 59 -0.62 4.94 -6.05
CA HIS A 59 0.80 5.09 -6.38
C HIS A 59 1.61 3.87 -5.95
N SER A 60 1.26 3.30 -4.81
CA SER A 60 1.92 2.10 -4.30
C SER A 60 1.64 0.90 -5.22
N GLU A 61 0.39 0.72 -5.68
CA GLU A 61 0.08 -0.34 -6.66
C GLU A 61 0.90 -0.21 -7.93
N ILE A 62 0.98 0.99 -8.51
CA ILE A 62 1.76 1.15 -9.73
C ILE A 62 3.25 1.03 -9.46
N VAL A 63 3.81 1.59 -8.39
CA VAL A 63 5.26 1.47 -8.13
C VAL A 63 5.65 0.03 -7.76
N GLY A 64 4.76 -0.72 -7.10
CA GLY A 64 4.95 -2.12 -6.70
C GLY A 64 5.19 -3.10 -7.84
N GLN A 65 4.63 -2.81 -9.02
CA GLN A 65 4.88 -3.61 -10.24
C GLN A 65 6.36 -3.61 -10.66
N LEU A 66 7.18 -2.64 -10.23
CA LEU A 66 8.58 -2.52 -10.66
C LEU A 66 9.51 -3.59 -10.06
N PRO A 67 9.61 -3.74 -8.72
CA PRO A 67 10.44 -4.79 -8.12
C PRO A 67 10.03 -6.20 -8.58
N GLU A 68 8.74 -6.45 -8.81
CA GLU A 68 8.25 -7.73 -9.30
C GLU A 68 8.44 -7.92 -10.80
N GLY A 69 8.16 -6.89 -11.60
CA GLY A 69 8.41 -6.82 -13.04
C GLY A 69 9.86 -7.15 -13.40
N ASN A 70 10.80 -6.77 -12.52
CA ASN A 70 12.21 -7.10 -12.62
C ASN A 70 12.45 -8.62 -12.82
N TRP A 71 11.63 -9.49 -12.23
CA TRP A 71 11.81 -10.94 -12.25
C TRP A 71 10.96 -11.68 -13.27
N VAL A 72 10.03 -11.01 -13.97
CA VAL A 72 9.14 -11.63 -14.97
C VAL A 72 9.91 -12.41 -16.04
N THR A 73 10.99 -11.85 -16.58
CA THR A 73 11.77 -12.51 -17.64
C THR A 73 12.64 -13.66 -17.10
N ARG A 74 12.94 -13.66 -15.80
CA ARG A 74 13.89 -14.54 -15.11
C ARG A 74 13.25 -15.58 -14.19
N ALA A 75 11.92 -15.59 -14.10
CA ALA A 75 11.20 -16.57 -13.28
C ALA A 75 11.59 -18.01 -13.66
N PRO A 76 11.86 -18.88 -12.66
CA PRO A 76 12.54 -20.16 -12.87
C PRO A 76 11.68 -21.23 -13.56
N THR A 77 10.36 -21.04 -13.62
CA THR A 77 9.44 -21.93 -14.32
C THR A 77 8.33 -21.14 -15.00
N LEU A 78 7.73 -21.71 -16.05
CA LEU A 78 6.58 -21.10 -16.74
C LEU A 78 5.37 -20.96 -15.80
N LYS A 79 5.15 -21.91 -14.89
CA LYS A 79 4.10 -21.82 -13.87
C LYS A 79 4.29 -20.58 -13.00
N ARG A 80 5.48 -20.38 -12.44
CA ARG A 80 5.79 -19.21 -11.60
C ARG A 80 5.75 -17.90 -12.39
N LYS A 81 6.23 -17.91 -13.63
CA LYS A 81 6.14 -16.77 -14.54
C LYS A 81 4.69 -16.35 -14.82
N SER A 82 3.82 -17.31 -15.10
CA SER A 82 2.39 -17.05 -15.36
C SER A 82 1.69 -16.47 -14.12
N ILE A 83 1.95 -17.02 -12.94
CA ILE A 83 1.42 -16.50 -11.67
C ILE A 83 1.90 -15.06 -11.41
N LEU A 84 3.19 -14.79 -11.61
CA LEU A 84 3.76 -13.45 -11.42
C LEU A 84 3.17 -12.42 -12.40
N LEU A 85 2.97 -12.81 -13.66
CA LEU A 85 2.28 -11.95 -14.64
C LEU A 85 0.84 -11.63 -14.23
N ALA A 86 0.10 -12.63 -13.74
CA ALA A 86 -1.26 -12.43 -13.25
C ALA A 86 -1.30 -11.48 -12.04
N LYS A 87 -0.37 -11.63 -11.10
CA LYS A 87 -0.24 -10.71 -9.95
C LYS A 87 0.00 -9.26 -10.39
N ILE A 88 1.02 -9.03 -11.21
CA ILE A 88 1.38 -7.68 -11.70
C ILE A 88 0.22 -7.07 -12.51
N GLN A 89 -0.51 -7.88 -13.26
CA GLN A 89 -1.71 -7.45 -13.97
C GLN A 89 -2.81 -6.98 -13.00
N ASP A 90 -3.06 -7.73 -11.92
CA ASP A 90 -4.04 -7.34 -10.91
C ASP A 90 -3.63 -6.04 -10.20
N GLU A 91 -2.35 -5.87 -9.84
CA GLU A 91 -1.85 -4.61 -9.25
C GLU A 91 -2.13 -3.39 -10.16
N ALA A 92 -2.01 -3.55 -11.49
CA ALA A 92 -2.40 -2.50 -12.42
C ALA A 92 -3.91 -2.21 -12.34
N GLY A 93 -4.75 -3.23 -12.23
CA GLY A 93 -6.19 -3.11 -12.01
C GLY A 93 -6.53 -2.42 -10.68
N HIS A 94 -5.83 -2.77 -9.60
CA HIS A 94 -6.03 -2.20 -8.26
C HIS A 94 -5.69 -0.72 -8.25
N GLY A 95 -4.58 -0.34 -8.90
CA GLY A 95 -4.23 1.06 -9.12
C GLY A 95 -5.36 1.83 -9.81
N LEU A 96 -5.98 1.26 -10.85
CA LEU A 96 -7.12 1.87 -11.54
C LEU A 96 -8.36 2.02 -10.65
N TYR A 97 -8.69 1.01 -9.83
CA TYR A 97 -9.79 1.11 -8.87
C TYR A 97 -9.56 2.23 -7.85
N LEU A 98 -8.34 2.36 -7.35
CA LEU A 98 -7.96 3.36 -6.36
C LEU A 98 -7.92 4.77 -6.94
N TYR A 99 -7.38 4.95 -8.15
CA TYR A 99 -7.49 6.23 -8.86
C TYR A 99 -8.96 6.61 -9.06
N SER A 100 -9.80 5.68 -9.51
CA SER A 100 -11.24 5.92 -9.68
C SER A 100 -11.92 6.35 -8.37
N ALA A 101 -11.55 5.73 -7.24
CA ALA A 101 -12.06 6.10 -5.92
C ALA A 101 -11.53 7.45 -5.41
N ALA A 102 -10.33 7.86 -5.83
CA ALA A 102 -9.79 9.19 -5.52
C ALA A 102 -10.48 10.27 -6.35
N GLU A 103 -10.79 10.00 -7.63
CA GLU A 103 -11.44 10.97 -8.51
C GLU A 103 -12.84 11.38 -8.06
N THR A 104 -13.54 10.51 -7.31
CA THR A 104 -14.83 10.87 -6.68
C THR A 104 -14.72 11.95 -5.61
N LEU A 105 -13.50 12.33 -5.20
CA LEU A 105 -13.26 13.44 -4.26
C LEU A 105 -12.97 14.77 -4.98
N GLY A 106 -12.97 14.80 -6.31
CA GLY A 106 -12.84 16.01 -7.12
C GLY A 106 -11.41 16.31 -7.61
N VAL A 107 -10.50 15.34 -7.55
CA VAL A 107 -9.17 15.41 -8.18
C VAL A 107 -9.16 14.58 -9.45
N SER A 108 -8.23 14.83 -10.36
CA SER A 108 -7.99 13.99 -11.53
C SER A 108 -6.83 13.02 -11.32
N ARG A 109 -6.87 11.86 -11.98
CA ARG A 109 -5.74 10.92 -12.01
C ARG A 109 -4.46 11.58 -12.53
N ASP A 110 -4.55 12.48 -13.51
CA ASP A 110 -3.40 13.17 -14.09
C ASP A 110 -2.70 14.09 -13.07
N GLU A 111 -3.47 14.82 -12.26
CA GLU A 111 -2.92 15.62 -11.15
C GLU A 111 -2.21 14.73 -10.12
N LEU A 112 -2.79 13.58 -9.80
CA LEU A 112 -2.20 12.63 -8.85
C LEU A 112 -0.91 12.02 -9.41
N LEU A 113 -0.88 11.62 -10.69
CA LEU A 113 0.33 11.13 -11.35
C LEU A 113 1.41 12.21 -11.44
N ALA A 114 1.04 13.45 -11.77
CA ALA A 114 1.97 14.57 -11.78
C ALA A 114 2.58 14.82 -10.39
N ALA A 115 1.78 14.72 -9.32
CA ALA A 115 2.26 14.83 -7.95
C ALA A 115 3.23 13.71 -7.58
N LEU A 116 2.96 12.47 -8.00
CA LEU A 116 3.89 11.35 -7.85
C LEU A 116 5.20 11.61 -8.60
N HIS A 117 5.13 11.93 -9.89
CA HIS A 117 6.30 12.15 -10.76
C HIS A 117 7.18 13.31 -10.27
N ALA A 118 6.58 14.35 -9.70
CA ALA A 118 7.28 15.47 -9.08
C ALA A 118 7.85 15.15 -7.68
N GLY A 119 7.64 13.95 -7.15
CA GLY A 119 8.05 13.56 -5.79
C GLY A 119 7.27 14.25 -4.66
N LYS A 120 6.16 14.93 -4.98
CA LYS A 120 5.29 15.64 -4.04
C LYS A 120 4.32 14.68 -3.33
N ALA A 121 3.87 13.65 -4.03
CA ALA A 121 3.13 12.53 -3.45
C ALA A 121 4.07 11.35 -3.21
N LYS A 122 3.69 10.49 -2.26
CA LYS A 122 4.48 9.33 -1.85
C LYS A 122 3.85 8.04 -2.39
N TYR A 123 4.60 6.96 -2.26
CA TYR A 123 4.13 5.58 -2.35
C TYR A 123 4.74 4.84 -1.16
N SER A 124 4.33 3.58 -0.96
CA SER A 124 4.80 2.76 0.16
C SER A 124 6.31 2.63 0.21
N SER A 125 6.87 2.70 1.43
CA SER A 125 8.31 2.56 1.68
C SER A 125 8.88 1.27 1.08
N ILE A 126 8.12 0.18 1.14
CA ILE A 126 8.55 -1.18 0.78
C ILE A 126 9.03 -1.34 -0.67
N PHE A 127 8.50 -0.55 -1.60
CA PHE A 127 8.87 -0.67 -3.01
C PHE A 127 10.21 -0.01 -3.36
N ASN A 128 10.87 0.58 -2.36
CA ASN A 128 12.22 1.14 -2.46
C ASN A 128 13.33 0.12 -2.21
N TYR A 129 12.99 -1.14 -1.92
CA TYR A 129 13.96 -2.21 -1.71
C TYR A 129 14.20 -3.02 -3.00
N PRO A 130 15.43 -3.47 -3.26
CA PRO A 130 15.77 -4.20 -4.48
C PRO A 130 15.41 -5.69 -4.40
N THR A 131 15.05 -6.27 -5.54
CA THR A 131 14.77 -7.71 -5.67
C THR A 131 15.99 -8.45 -6.22
N LEU A 132 16.81 -9.01 -5.32
CA LEU A 132 18.16 -9.50 -5.63
C LEU A 132 18.21 -10.99 -6.04
N SER A 133 17.21 -11.77 -5.64
CA SER A 133 17.07 -13.19 -5.94
C SER A 133 15.62 -13.56 -6.28
N TRP A 134 15.40 -14.79 -6.76
CA TRP A 134 14.03 -15.25 -7.01
C TRP A 134 13.22 -15.38 -5.71
N ALA A 135 13.89 -15.67 -4.58
CA ALA A 135 13.22 -15.76 -3.28
C ALA A 135 12.57 -14.45 -2.85
N ASP A 136 13.06 -13.30 -3.35
CA ASP A 136 12.44 -12.00 -3.12
C ASP A 136 10.99 -11.95 -3.63
N MET A 137 10.63 -12.68 -4.69
CA MET A 137 9.23 -12.78 -5.15
C MET A 137 8.36 -13.54 -4.15
N GLY A 138 8.94 -14.53 -3.47
CA GLY A 138 8.29 -15.25 -2.38
C GLY A 138 8.12 -14.36 -1.15
N ALA A 139 9.17 -13.61 -0.77
CA ALA A 139 9.14 -12.71 0.38
C ALA A 139 8.20 -11.51 0.16
N ILE A 140 8.17 -10.92 -1.05
CA ILE A 140 7.20 -9.87 -1.39
C ILE A 140 5.78 -10.44 -1.32
N GLY A 141 5.48 -11.51 -2.06
CA GLY A 141 4.13 -12.07 -2.02
C GLY A 141 3.71 -12.48 -0.61
N TRP A 142 4.59 -13.09 0.18
CA TRP A 142 4.24 -13.53 1.53
C TRP A 142 4.19 -12.39 2.57
N LEU A 143 5.30 -11.67 2.77
CA LEU A 143 5.46 -10.70 3.86
C LEU A 143 4.87 -9.34 3.48
N VAL A 144 5.14 -8.88 2.25
CA VAL A 144 4.72 -7.54 1.80
C VAL A 144 3.23 -7.53 1.51
N ASP A 145 2.72 -8.46 0.69
CA ASP A 145 1.27 -8.54 0.46
C ASP A 145 0.53 -8.98 1.73
N GLY A 146 1.13 -9.85 2.56
CA GLY A 146 0.56 -10.20 3.88
C GLY A 146 0.37 -8.96 4.77
N SER A 147 1.37 -8.09 4.82
CA SER A 147 1.30 -6.81 5.53
C SER A 147 0.27 -5.86 4.90
N ALA A 148 0.19 -5.83 3.56
CA ALA A 148 -0.80 -5.06 2.82
C ALA A 148 -2.23 -5.51 3.17
N ILE A 149 -2.51 -6.82 3.14
CA ILE A 149 -3.80 -7.42 3.49
C ILE A 149 -4.21 -7.09 4.92
N ILE A 150 -3.31 -7.23 5.90
CA ILE A 150 -3.60 -6.88 7.30
C ILE A 150 -3.98 -5.41 7.43
N ASN A 151 -3.33 -4.53 6.67
CA ASN A 151 -3.67 -3.11 6.64
C ASN A 151 -4.96 -2.81 5.83
N GLN A 152 -5.28 -3.60 4.81
CA GLN A 152 -6.37 -3.35 3.86
C GLN A 152 -7.72 -3.91 4.30
N ILE A 153 -7.76 -5.06 4.97
CA ILE A 153 -9.00 -5.65 5.49
C ILE A 153 -9.78 -4.67 6.38
N PRO A 154 -9.16 -3.93 7.32
CA PRO A 154 -9.85 -2.89 8.08
C PRO A 154 -10.39 -1.76 7.20
N LEU A 155 -9.70 -1.41 6.12
CA LEU A 155 -10.13 -0.35 5.19
C LEU A 155 -11.35 -0.75 4.36
N CYS A 156 -11.70 -2.04 4.25
CA CYS A 156 -13.01 -2.48 3.78
C CYS A 156 -14.17 -1.87 4.59
N ARG A 157 -13.90 -1.41 5.83
CA ARG A 157 -14.86 -0.74 6.69
C ARG A 157 -14.61 0.77 6.85
N CYS A 158 -13.69 1.37 6.08
CA CYS A 158 -13.43 2.81 6.02
C CYS A 158 -14.73 3.61 5.84
N SER A 159 -14.85 4.79 6.47
CA SER A 159 -16.05 5.62 6.39
C SER A 159 -16.40 6.12 4.98
N TYR A 160 -15.41 6.28 4.08
CA TYR A 160 -15.67 6.70 2.71
C TYR A 160 -16.07 5.52 1.82
N GLY A 161 -17.31 5.56 1.32
CA GLY A 161 -17.94 4.49 0.56
C GLY A 161 -17.13 4.02 -0.67
N PRO A 162 -16.72 4.93 -1.58
CA PRO A 162 -15.94 4.55 -2.76
C PRO A 162 -14.65 3.81 -2.42
N TYR A 163 -13.92 4.27 -1.40
CA TYR A 163 -12.68 3.63 -0.97
C TYR A 163 -12.93 2.27 -0.30
N SER A 164 -13.91 2.19 0.60
CA SER A 164 -14.35 0.95 1.23
C SER A 164 -14.73 -0.13 0.21
N ARG A 165 -15.45 0.24 -0.86
CA ARG A 165 -15.83 -0.69 -1.95
C ARG A 165 -14.67 -1.08 -2.85
N ALA A 166 -13.70 -0.20 -3.08
CA ALA A 166 -12.47 -0.55 -3.77
C ALA A 166 -11.67 -1.58 -2.97
N MET A 167 -11.49 -1.36 -1.66
CA MET A 167 -10.78 -2.28 -0.76
C MET A 167 -11.41 -3.66 -0.68
N ILE A 168 -12.74 -3.78 -0.75
CA ILE A 168 -13.42 -5.09 -0.81
C ILE A 168 -13.00 -5.88 -2.06
N ARG A 169 -12.81 -5.23 -3.21
CA ARG A 169 -12.37 -5.90 -4.44
C ARG A 169 -10.89 -6.26 -4.38
N VAL A 170 -10.05 -5.27 -4.04
CA VAL A 170 -8.61 -5.45 -3.88
C VAL A 170 -8.28 -6.59 -2.91
N CYS A 171 -8.87 -6.61 -1.70
CA CYS A 171 -8.62 -7.66 -0.71
C CYS A 171 -9.01 -9.07 -1.21
N LYS A 172 -10.05 -9.20 -2.03
CA LYS A 172 -10.47 -10.50 -2.57
C LYS A 172 -9.41 -11.07 -3.52
N GLU A 173 -8.79 -10.21 -4.31
CA GLU A 173 -7.79 -10.57 -5.32
C GLU A 173 -6.41 -10.77 -4.66
N GLU A 174 -5.96 -9.85 -3.80
CA GLU A 174 -4.65 -9.91 -3.16
C GLU A 174 -4.44 -11.12 -2.24
N SER A 175 -5.49 -11.61 -1.59
CA SER A 175 -5.37 -12.78 -0.70
C SER A 175 -4.88 -14.03 -1.44
N PHE A 176 -5.18 -14.14 -2.74
CA PHE A 176 -4.65 -15.18 -3.60
C PHE A 176 -3.15 -14.98 -3.83
N HIS A 177 -2.72 -13.77 -4.19
CA HIS A 177 -1.31 -13.44 -4.46
C HIS A 177 -0.43 -13.71 -3.24
N ALA A 178 -0.91 -13.35 -2.05
CA ALA A 178 -0.18 -13.60 -0.82
C ALA A 178 0.06 -15.08 -0.56
N ARG A 179 -0.95 -15.93 -0.84
CA ARG A 179 -0.80 -17.38 -0.75
C ARG A 179 0.20 -17.92 -1.78
N GLN A 180 0.24 -17.35 -2.98
CA GLN A 180 1.19 -17.77 -4.01
C GLN A 180 2.64 -17.38 -3.65
N GLY A 181 2.85 -16.24 -2.98
CA GLY A 181 4.13 -15.85 -2.41
C GLY A 181 4.61 -16.85 -1.35
N TYR A 182 3.73 -17.22 -0.43
CA TYR A 182 4.04 -18.24 0.58
C TYR A 182 4.36 -19.62 -0.05
N ASP A 183 3.66 -19.99 -1.12
CA ASP A 183 3.95 -21.23 -1.87
C ASP A 183 5.32 -21.21 -2.57
N ILE A 184 5.85 -20.04 -2.95
CA ILE A 184 7.25 -19.91 -3.40
C ILE A 184 8.20 -20.19 -2.24
N MET A 185 7.98 -19.58 -1.09
CA MET A 185 8.83 -19.77 0.10
C MET A 185 8.82 -21.23 0.56
N LEU A 186 7.65 -21.87 0.56
CA LEU A 186 7.50 -23.30 0.87
C LEU A 186 8.30 -24.19 -0.07
N ALA A 187 8.24 -23.93 -1.38
CA ALA A 187 8.98 -24.70 -2.37
C ALA A 187 10.50 -24.54 -2.20
N LEU A 188 10.96 -23.33 -1.88
CA LEU A 188 12.39 -23.06 -1.65
C LEU A 188 12.88 -23.70 -0.35
N SER A 189 12.13 -23.58 0.74
CA SER A 189 12.50 -24.14 2.05
C SER A 189 12.52 -25.67 2.08
N ARG A 190 11.77 -26.33 1.19
CA ARG A 190 11.76 -27.80 1.02
C ARG A 190 12.70 -28.28 -0.10
N GLY A 191 13.39 -27.37 -0.76
CA GLY A 191 14.30 -27.66 -1.86
C GLY A 191 15.70 -28.05 -1.38
N THR A 192 16.68 -27.69 -2.21
CA THR A 192 18.11 -27.83 -1.92
C THR A 192 18.55 -26.89 -0.78
N PRO A 193 19.70 -27.15 -0.13
CA PRO A 193 20.28 -26.24 0.85
C PRO A 193 20.45 -24.80 0.31
N GLU A 194 20.84 -24.64 -0.95
CA GLU A 194 21.03 -23.34 -1.60
C GLU A 194 19.69 -22.60 -1.80
N GLN A 195 18.61 -23.33 -2.13
CA GLN A 195 17.27 -22.75 -2.22
C GLN A 195 16.75 -22.31 -0.85
N LYS A 196 16.97 -23.11 0.19
CA LYS A 196 16.60 -22.74 1.55
C LYS A 196 17.40 -21.53 2.04
N ALA A 197 18.70 -21.47 1.76
CA ALA A 197 19.55 -20.32 2.07
C ALA A 197 19.08 -19.06 1.33
N MET A 198 18.67 -19.17 0.06
CA MET A 198 18.08 -18.06 -0.70
C MET A 198 16.76 -17.55 -0.07
N ALA A 199 15.90 -18.45 0.40
CA ALA A 199 14.68 -18.10 1.12
C ALA A 199 14.99 -17.37 2.45
N GLN A 200 15.98 -17.85 3.19
CA GLN A 200 16.42 -17.21 4.43
C GLN A 200 17.00 -15.81 4.18
N ASP A 201 17.84 -15.65 3.15
CA ASP A 201 18.39 -14.34 2.78
C ASP A 201 17.29 -13.33 2.40
N ALA A 202 16.29 -13.77 1.63
CA ALA A 202 15.15 -12.91 1.31
C ALA A 202 14.36 -12.53 2.58
N LEU A 203 14.04 -13.49 3.47
CA LEU A 203 13.39 -13.18 4.75
C LEU A 203 14.20 -12.18 5.57
N ASN A 204 15.52 -12.34 5.65
CA ASN A 204 16.41 -11.44 6.39
C ASN A 204 16.29 -9.99 5.92
N ARG A 205 16.23 -9.78 4.60
CA ARG A 205 16.18 -8.44 3.99
C ARG A 205 14.79 -7.82 3.99
N TRP A 206 13.73 -8.64 3.91
CA TRP A 206 12.35 -8.15 3.76
C TRP A 206 11.54 -8.08 5.05
N TRP A 207 11.98 -8.70 6.15
CA TRP A 207 11.27 -8.70 7.43
C TRP A 207 10.99 -7.29 7.97
N TRP A 208 12.04 -6.54 8.30
CA TRP A 208 11.90 -5.20 8.87
C TRP A 208 11.22 -4.20 7.94
N PRO A 209 11.55 -4.15 6.63
CA PRO A 209 10.80 -3.33 5.69
C PRO A 209 9.30 -3.63 5.64
N SER A 210 8.90 -4.90 5.79
CA SER A 210 7.48 -5.28 5.82
C SER A 210 6.78 -4.72 7.07
N LEU A 211 7.44 -4.76 8.24
CA LEU A 211 6.91 -4.16 9.47
C LEU A 211 6.83 -2.62 9.42
N MET A 212 7.72 -1.97 8.66
CA MET A 212 7.67 -0.53 8.42
C MET A 212 6.47 -0.09 7.56
N MET A 213 5.82 -1.01 6.81
CA MET A 213 4.66 -0.69 5.96
C MET A 213 3.44 -0.19 6.75
N PHE A 214 3.36 -0.55 8.04
CA PHE A 214 2.30 -0.10 8.94
C PHE A 214 2.48 1.37 9.37
N GLY A 215 3.66 1.95 9.16
CA GLY A 215 3.99 3.33 9.51
C GLY A 215 4.77 3.46 10.81
N PRO A 216 4.97 4.70 11.30
CA PRO A 216 5.64 4.99 12.56
C PRO A 216 4.83 4.43 13.73
N SER A 217 5.46 4.41 14.90
CA SER A 217 4.76 4.10 16.15
C SER A 217 3.56 5.02 16.39
N ASP A 218 2.62 4.56 17.19
CA ASP A 218 1.44 5.35 17.54
C ASP A 218 1.81 6.66 18.25
N ALA A 219 2.89 6.65 19.04
CA ALA A 219 3.44 7.83 19.71
C ALA A 219 3.96 8.90 18.73
N ALA A 220 4.39 8.50 17.53
CA ALA A 220 4.92 9.39 16.49
C ALA A 220 3.94 9.69 15.35
N SER A 221 2.73 9.09 15.37
CA SER A 221 1.77 9.23 14.27
C SER A 221 0.81 10.41 14.46
N VAL A 222 1.16 11.56 13.86
CA VAL A 222 0.44 12.84 14.00
C VAL A 222 -1.00 12.86 13.44
N ASN A 223 -1.37 11.92 12.54
CA ASN A 223 -2.70 11.88 11.91
C ASN A 223 -3.61 10.77 12.46
N SER A 224 -3.13 9.94 13.39
CA SER A 224 -3.87 8.76 13.86
C SER A 224 -5.17 9.13 14.55
N ALA A 225 -5.16 10.13 15.44
CA ALA A 225 -6.32 10.50 16.23
C ALA A 225 -7.49 11.01 15.37
N GLN A 226 -7.23 11.92 14.43
CA GLN A 226 -8.26 12.44 13.53
C GLN A 226 -8.77 11.38 12.55
N SER A 227 -7.88 10.54 12.02
CA SER A 227 -8.26 9.44 11.12
C SER A 227 -9.12 8.39 11.83
N ALA A 228 -8.90 8.17 13.12
CA ALA A 228 -9.72 7.30 13.96
C ALA A 228 -11.10 7.91 14.24
N GLN A 229 -11.17 9.20 14.60
CA GLN A 229 -12.44 9.90 14.83
C GLN A 229 -13.34 9.86 13.58
N TRP A 230 -12.75 10.07 12.39
CA TRP A 230 -13.47 9.98 11.13
C TRP A 230 -13.68 8.55 10.61
N ARG A 231 -13.26 7.52 11.37
CA ARG A 231 -13.28 6.11 10.98
C ARG A 231 -12.69 5.85 9.59
N ILE A 232 -11.68 6.64 9.20
CA ILE A 232 -10.84 6.37 8.03
C ILE A 232 -9.96 5.17 8.34
N LYS A 233 -9.39 5.15 9.56
CA LYS A 233 -8.55 4.09 10.09
C LYS A 233 -9.21 3.51 11.35
N LEU A 234 -9.29 2.18 11.45
CA LEU A 234 -9.98 1.51 12.56
C LEU A 234 -9.04 0.97 13.64
N PHE A 235 -7.81 0.66 13.28
CA PHE A 235 -6.80 0.11 14.18
C PHE A 235 -5.54 0.97 14.13
N SER A 236 -4.75 0.94 15.19
CA SER A 236 -3.53 1.73 15.28
C SER A 236 -2.41 1.17 14.38
N ASN A 237 -1.28 1.88 14.23
CA ASN A 237 -0.19 1.37 13.40
C ASN A 237 0.44 0.16 14.10
N ASP A 238 0.67 0.30 15.41
CA ASP A 238 1.30 -0.73 16.23
C ASP A 238 0.40 -1.96 16.40
N GLU A 239 -0.92 -1.77 16.52
CA GLU A 239 -1.87 -2.88 16.61
C GLU A 239 -1.86 -3.76 15.34
N LEU A 240 -1.81 -3.13 14.16
CA LEU A 240 -1.75 -3.87 12.90
C LEU A 240 -0.39 -4.54 12.70
N ARG A 241 0.70 -3.88 13.14
CA ARG A 241 2.05 -4.46 13.10
C ARG A 241 2.16 -5.67 14.02
N GLN A 242 1.63 -5.59 15.25
CA GLN A 242 1.61 -6.71 16.19
C GLN A 242 0.88 -7.92 15.60
N ARG A 243 -0.30 -7.70 15.00
CA ARG A 243 -1.05 -8.77 14.32
C ARG A 243 -0.24 -9.41 13.19
N MET A 244 0.54 -8.63 12.44
CA MET A 244 1.42 -9.18 11.40
C MET A 244 2.47 -10.10 12.02
N VAL A 245 3.16 -9.66 13.07
CA VAL A 245 4.18 -10.47 13.75
C VAL A 245 3.55 -11.76 14.27
N ASP A 246 2.46 -11.69 15.02
CA ASP A 246 1.79 -12.86 15.62
C ASP A 246 1.33 -13.88 14.57
N GLN A 247 0.88 -13.41 13.40
CA GLN A 247 0.44 -14.28 12.32
C GLN A 247 1.61 -14.87 11.52
N THR A 248 2.72 -14.15 11.40
CA THR A 248 3.80 -14.49 10.47
C THR A 248 4.90 -15.32 11.12
N VAL A 249 5.18 -15.13 12.41
CA VAL A 249 6.22 -15.92 13.11
C VAL A 249 5.94 -17.44 13.03
N PRO A 250 4.73 -17.95 13.33
CA PRO A 250 4.44 -19.37 13.21
C PRO A 250 4.56 -19.90 11.77
N GLN A 251 4.34 -19.03 10.77
CA GLN A 251 4.51 -19.38 9.36
C GLN A 251 5.99 -19.53 9.01
N ALA A 252 6.86 -18.65 9.51
CA ALA A 252 8.31 -18.78 9.36
C ALA A 252 8.86 -20.05 10.03
N GLU A 253 8.38 -20.36 11.23
CA GLU A 253 8.71 -21.59 11.95
C GLU A 253 8.33 -22.83 11.16
N TYR A 254 7.13 -22.86 10.56
CA TYR A 254 6.68 -23.95 9.70
C TYR A 254 7.57 -24.15 8.47
N LEU A 255 8.08 -23.05 7.89
CA LEU A 255 9.04 -23.09 6.80
C LEU A 255 10.46 -23.50 7.25
N GLY A 256 10.70 -23.62 8.56
CA GLY A 256 12.01 -23.85 9.13
C GLY A 256 12.99 -22.71 8.82
N LEU A 257 12.49 -21.48 8.78
CA LEU A 257 13.24 -20.23 8.61
C LEU A 257 13.29 -19.47 9.95
N THR A 258 14.30 -18.64 10.13
CA THR A 258 14.50 -17.84 11.35
C THR A 258 14.17 -16.38 11.07
N ILE A 259 13.39 -15.74 11.94
CA ILE A 259 13.15 -14.30 11.86
C ILE A 259 14.43 -13.54 12.23
N PRO A 260 14.86 -12.52 11.46
CA PRO A 260 16.10 -11.76 11.72
C PRO A 260 15.93 -10.74 12.86
N ASP A 261 15.49 -11.21 14.02
CA ASP A 261 15.22 -10.40 15.21
C ASP A 261 15.68 -11.17 16.47
N PRO A 262 16.84 -10.80 17.04
CA PRO A 262 17.37 -11.43 18.25
C PRO A 262 16.50 -11.23 19.50
N ASP A 263 15.67 -10.18 19.52
CA ASP A 263 14.82 -9.84 20.67
C ASP A 263 13.43 -10.51 20.58
N LEU A 264 13.14 -11.19 19.45
CA LEU A 264 11.87 -11.86 19.22
C LEU A 264 11.63 -13.00 20.23
N LYS A 265 10.54 -12.90 20.99
CA LYS A 265 10.12 -13.95 21.92
C LYS A 265 8.61 -13.97 22.12
N PHE A 266 8.04 -15.16 22.27
CA PHE A 266 6.62 -15.30 22.60
C PHE A 266 6.40 -15.00 24.08
N ASN A 267 5.52 -14.04 24.37
CA ASN A 267 5.06 -13.75 25.73
C ASN A 267 3.73 -14.48 26.00
N ALA A 268 3.80 -15.53 26.82
CA ALA A 268 2.63 -16.35 27.18
C ALA A 268 1.59 -15.61 28.04
N GLU A 269 1.97 -14.55 28.75
CA GLU A 269 1.05 -13.75 29.58
C GLU A 269 0.16 -12.85 28.73
N THR A 270 0.74 -12.26 27.66
CA THR A 270 0.01 -11.37 26.75
C THR A 270 -0.57 -12.09 25.54
N GLY A 271 -0.06 -13.28 25.21
CA GLY A 271 -0.43 -14.03 24.02
C GLY A 271 0.15 -13.46 22.71
N HIS A 272 1.16 -12.60 22.82
CA HIS A 272 1.78 -11.87 21.71
C HIS A 272 3.27 -12.15 21.61
N TYR A 273 3.83 -12.04 20.41
CA TYR A 273 5.28 -11.96 20.23
C TYR A 273 5.77 -10.56 20.55
N GLU A 274 6.71 -10.45 21.49
CA GLU A 274 7.52 -9.24 21.66
C GLU A 274 8.63 -9.27 20.60
N PHE A 275 8.81 -8.18 19.85
CA PHE A 275 9.80 -8.05 18.78
C PHE A 275 10.67 -6.81 19.01
N GLY A 276 11.87 -6.82 18.42
CA GLY A 276 12.87 -5.77 18.58
C GLY A 276 12.47 -4.42 17.97
N GLU A 277 13.28 -3.40 18.26
CA GLU A 277 13.02 -2.04 17.78
C GLU A 277 13.24 -1.92 16.27
N ILE A 278 12.33 -1.23 15.59
CA ILE A 278 12.49 -0.89 14.17
C ILE A 278 13.56 0.19 14.02
N ASP A 279 14.37 0.08 12.97
CA ASP A 279 15.25 1.18 12.54
C ASP A 279 14.41 2.33 11.94
N TRP A 280 14.00 3.26 12.81
CA TRP A 280 13.22 4.43 12.39
C TRP A 280 14.02 5.45 11.58
N ASP A 281 15.35 5.45 11.72
CA ASP A 281 16.22 6.32 10.91
C ASP A 281 16.22 5.84 9.45
N GLU A 282 16.34 4.53 9.22
CA GLU A 282 16.15 3.91 7.91
C GLU A 282 14.76 4.24 7.34
N PHE A 283 13.71 4.01 8.13
CA PHE A 283 12.33 4.30 7.71
C PHE A 283 12.17 5.75 7.23
N HIS A 284 12.67 6.72 8.00
CA HIS A 284 12.60 8.13 7.65
C HIS A 284 13.50 8.48 6.45
N ALA A 285 14.66 7.86 6.30
CA ALA A 285 15.53 8.04 5.13
C ALA A 285 14.84 7.56 3.84
N VAL A 286 14.22 6.38 3.87
CA VAL A 286 13.45 5.81 2.75
C VAL A 286 12.29 6.72 2.37
N LEU A 287 11.51 7.19 3.36
CA LEU A 287 10.39 8.12 3.10
C LEU A 287 10.84 9.46 2.51
N LYS A 288 12.04 9.95 2.87
CA LYS A 288 12.63 11.18 2.31
C LYS A 288 13.21 11.00 0.90
N GLY A 289 13.21 9.79 0.35
CA GLY A 289 13.74 9.52 -0.99
C GLY A 289 15.20 9.08 -1.01
N ASN A 290 15.77 8.73 0.15
CA ASN A 290 17.18 8.34 0.33
C ASN A 290 17.35 6.84 0.59
N GLY A 291 16.35 6.02 0.28
CA GLY A 291 16.46 4.57 0.29
C GLY A 291 17.07 4.00 -1.01
N PRO A 292 17.24 2.68 -1.08
CA PRO A 292 18.10 2.04 -2.09
C PRO A 292 17.59 2.23 -3.53
N CYS A 293 16.28 2.19 -3.76
CA CYS A 293 15.72 2.28 -5.11
C CYS A 293 14.82 3.51 -5.35
N ASN A 294 14.65 4.45 -4.41
CA ASN A 294 13.70 5.57 -4.57
C ASN A 294 13.87 6.34 -5.88
N ARG A 295 15.11 6.72 -6.20
CA ARG A 295 15.45 7.47 -7.42
C ARG A 295 15.17 6.65 -8.67
N GLU A 296 15.56 5.37 -8.67
CA GLU A 296 15.34 4.45 -9.78
C GLU A 296 13.85 4.22 -10.05
N ARG A 297 13.04 3.98 -8.99
CA ARG A 297 11.60 3.74 -9.11
C ARG A 297 10.89 4.94 -9.72
N LEU A 298 11.18 6.13 -9.22
CA LEU A 298 10.57 7.36 -9.72
C LEU A 298 11.02 7.67 -11.15
N ALA A 299 12.32 7.60 -11.42
CA ALA A 299 12.87 7.82 -12.76
C ALA A 299 12.28 6.84 -13.79
N THR A 300 12.07 5.58 -13.42
CA THR A 300 11.44 4.58 -14.29
C THR A 300 10.00 4.96 -14.66
N ARG A 301 9.22 5.42 -13.68
CA ARG A 301 7.82 5.85 -13.91
C ARG A 301 7.75 7.13 -14.75
N VAL A 302 8.60 8.11 -14.44
CA VAL A 302 8.71 9.36 -15.22
C VAL A 302 9.12 9.07 -16.66
N LYS A 303 10.18 8.28 -16.86
CA LYS A 303 10.65 7.90 -18.20
C LYS A 303 9.55 7.19 -19.01
N ALA A 304 8.85 6.21 -18.41
CA ALA A 304 7.74 5.53 -19.09
C ALA A 304 6.60 6.49 -19.47
N TYR A 305 6.33 7.50 -18.63
CA TYR A 305 5.34 8.53 -18.92
C TYR A 305 5.83 9.46 -20.04
N GLU A 306 7.03 10.01 -19.96
CA GLU A 306 7.59 10.93 -20.95
C GLU A 306 7.77 10.26 -22.33
N ASP A 307 8.38 9.08 -22.37
CA ASP A 307 8.56 8.31 -23.60
C ASP A 307 7.22 7.88 -24.22
N GLY A 308 6.18 7.72 -23.40
CA GLY A 308 4.83 7.38 -23.83
C GLY A 308 4.01 8.58 -24.33
N GLN A 309 4.54 9.81 -24.30
CA GLN A 309 3.81 11.03 -24.66
C GLN A 309 3.25 10.95 -26.08
N TRP A 310 4.08 10.57 -27.06
CA TRP A 310 3.66 10.47 -28.45
C TRP A 310 2.47 9.51 -28.64
N PHE A 311 2.42 8.42 -27.87
CA PHE A 311 1.36 7.43 -27.96
C PHE A 311 0.06 7.97 -27.38
N ARG A 312 0.11 8.67 -26.24
CA ARG A 312 -1.05 9.35 -25.66
C ARG A 312 -1.60 10.44 -26.60
N ASP A 313 -0.71 11.25 -27.18
CA ASP A 313 -1.09 12.29 -28.14
C ASP A 313 -1.72 11.69 -29.41
N ALA A 314 -1.19 10.56 -29.89
CA ALA A 314 -1.75 9.86 -31.03
C ALA A 314 -3.17 9.32 -30.74
N LEU A 315 -3.41 8.79 -29.53
CA LEU A 315 -4.74 8.34 -29.11
C LEU A 315 -5.75 9.50 -29.03
N THR A 316 -5.34 10.64 -28.45
CA THR A 316 -6.18 11.86 -28.39
C THR A 316 -6.50 12.36 -29.80
N ALA A 317 -5.49 12.52 -30.66
CA ALA A 317 -5.68 12.99 -32.03
C ALA A 317 -6.55 12.03 -32.86
N TYR A 318 -6.47 10.72 -32.62
CA TYR A 318 -7.35 9.73 -33.23
C TYR A 318 -8.80 9.92 -32.73
N ALA A 319 -9.01 10.05 -31.42
CA ALA A 319 -10.33 10.26 -30.84
C ALA A 319 -10.98 11.56 -31.35
N ASP A 320 -10.23 12.66 -31.42
CA ASP A 320 -10.71 13.96 -31.90
C ASP A 320 -11.20 13.91 -33.36
N LYS A 321 -10.50 13.15 -34.22
CA LYS A 321 -10.91 12.93 -35.62
C LYS A 321 -12.22 12.16 -35.75
N HIS A 322 -12.53 11.30 -34.77
CA HIS A 322 -13.72 10.45 -34.78
C HIS A 322 -14.84 10.98 -33.87
N ALA A 323 -14.61 12.08 -33.17
CA ALA A 323 -15.65 12.74 -32.41
C ALA A 323 -16.74 13.20 -33.38
N PRO A 324 -18.03 12.89 -33.12
CA PRO A 324 -19.11 13.38 -33.96
C PRO A 324 -19.01 14.91 -34.02
N ALA A 325 -19.05 15.48 -35.23
CA ALA A 325 -19.09 16.92 -35.40
C ALA A 325 -20.21 17.44 -34.50
N LYS A 326 -19.88 18.25 -33.49
CA LYS A 326 -20.88 18.90 -32.66
C LYS A 326 -21.83 19.60 -33.62
N ALA A 327 -23.08 19.13 -33.68
CA ALA A 327 -24.12 19.82 -34.41
C ALA A 327 -24.13 21.25 -33.88
N ALA A 328 -23.78 22.21 -34.74
CA ALA A 328 -23.88 23.61 -34.40
C ALA A 328 -25.36 23.89 -34.06
N ALA A 329 -25.61 24.22 -32.80
CA ALA A 329 -26.91 24.66 -32.32
C ALA A 329 -27.03 26.17 -32.48
#